data_AF-A0A6G1H4G0-F1
#
_entry.id   AF-A0A6G1H4G0-F1
#
_cell.length_a   1.000
_cell.length_b   1.000
_cell.length_c   1.000
_cell.angle_alpha   90.00
_cell.angle_beta   90.00
_cell.angle_gamma   90.00
#
_symmetry.space_group_name_H-M   'P 1'
#
loop_
_entity.id
_entity.type
_entity.pdbx_description
1 polymer ?
#
loop_
_entity_poly.entity_id
_entity_poly.type
_entity_poly.pdbx_seq_one_letter_code
_entity_poly.pdbx_strand_id
1 'polypeptide(L)'
;MARIVNGRINRPTSPVWDTSDYLARRLAAVFLVLLLYNSVWTTTLGFHPFSWILPSAPGAYFLDAFLGPIIVFGGFVFQWTIASSSMAVTIIYGDAGFMYRRQDYWHFLGAELGGIALVWMAGEQAPVARLVVVLIFAGLWTIGWQVTPEGFKSELKELAKGFLIIELFHQARSMPRRR
;
A
#
# COMPACT_ATOMS: atom_id res chain seq x y z
N MET A 1 -22.16 -12.68 23.16
CA MET A 1 -22.96 -13.53 24.07
C MET A 1 -24.25 -13.90 23.38
N ALA A 2 -24.49 -15.17 23.09
CA ALA A 2 -25.76 -15.62 22.51
C ALA A 2 -26.86 -15.59 23.58
N ARG A 3 -27.97 -14.92 23.31
CA ARG A 3 -29.13 -14.88 24.22
C ARG A 3 -30.12 -15.96 23.79
N ILE A 4 -30.34 -16.95 24.64
CA ILE A 4 -31.38 -17.95 24.42
C ILE A 4 -32.70 -17.31 24.83
N VAL A 5 -33.61 -17.13 23.87
CA VAL A 5 -34.99 -16.66 24.11
C VAL A 5 -35.91 -17.71 23.51
N ASN A 6 -36.81 -18.29 24.32
CA ASN A 6 -37.79 -19.30 23.89
C ASN A 6 -37.18 -20.53 23.17
N GLY A 7 -36.07 -21.07 23.67
CA GLY A 7 -35.47 -22.30 23.15
C GLY A 7 -34.85 -22.19 21.75
N ARG A 8 -34.87 -21.00 21.12
CA ARG A 8 -34.16 -20.74 19.86
C ARG A 8 -32.88 -19.95 20.15
N ILE A 9 -31.78 -20.40 19.55
CA ILE A 9 -30.55 -19.63 19.49
C ILE A 9 -30.81 -18.49 18.51
N ASN A 10 -31.10 -17.31 19.04
CA ASN A 10 -31.05 -16.09 18.24
C ASN A 10 -29.58 -15.86 17.87
N ARG A 11 -29.16 -16.41 16.73
CA ARG A 11 -27.92 -15.97 16.11
C ARG A 11 -28.10 -14.47 15.88
N PRO A 12 -27.16 -13.62 16.32
CA PRO A 12 -27.21 -12.22 15.92
C PRO A 12 -27.33 -12.23 14.41
N THR A 13 -28.40 -11.62 13.89
CA THR A 13 -28.53 -11.38 12.45
C THR A 13 -27.23 -10.73 12.05
N SER A 14 -26.46 -11.39 11.19
CA SER A 14 -25.23 -10.82 10.65
C SER A 14 -25.56 -9.40 10.21
N PRO A 15 -24.79 -8.38 10.61
CA PRO A 15 -25.09 -7.01 10.26
C PRO A 15 -25.41 -6.98 8.77
N VAL A 16 -26.61 -6.50 8.40
CA VAL A 16 -26.95 -6.31 6.99
C VAL A 16 -25.99 -5.24 6.51
N TRP A 17 -24.89 -5.69 5.88
CA TRP A 17 -23.84 -4.81 5.45
C TRP A 17 -24.40 -3.95 4.33
N ASP A 18 -24.49 -2.65 4.58
CA ASP A 18 -24.96 -1.70 3.60
C ASP A 18 -24.01 -1.72 2.39
N THR A 19 -24.55 -2.08 1.23
CA THR A 19 -23.81 -2.12 -0.03
C THR A 19 -23.35 -0.73 -0.45
N SER A 20 -24.04 0.31 0.00
CA SER A 20 -23.67 1.71 -0.27
C SER A 20 -22.32 2.08 0.34
N ASP A 21 -21.97 1.57 1.53
CA ASP A 21 -20.67 1.85 2.17
C ASP A 21 -19.50 1.22 1.40
N TYR A 22 -19.68 0.04 0.81
CA TYR A 22 -18.61 -0.56 -0.04
C TYR A 22 -18.34 0.27 -1.28
N LEU A 23 -19.40 0.74 -1.94
CA LEU A 23 -19.27 1.58 -3.12
C LEU A 23 -18.60 2.91 -2.75
N ALA A 24 -19.03 3.56 -1.66
CA ALA A 24 -18.46 4.80 -1.20
C ALA A 24 -16.95 4.68 -0.89
N ARG A 25 -16.54 3.61 -0.20
CA ARG A 25 -15.13 3.35 0.12
C ARG A 25 -14.29 3.09 -1.13
N ARG A 26 -14.82 2.35 -2.12
CA ARG A 26 -14.12 2.11 -3.39
C ARG A 26 -13.95 3.38 -4.20
N LEU A 27 -14.99 4.19 -4.29
CA LEU A 27 -14.94 5.48 -4.97
C LEU A 27 -13.96 6.43 -4.27
N ALA A 28 -13.99 6.49 -2.94
CA ALA A 28 -13.04 7.25 -2.15
C ALA A 28 -11.60 6.78 -2.37
N ALA A 29 -11.38 5.46 -2.47
CA ALA A 29 -10.06 4.91 -2.75
C ALA A 29 -9.53 5.29 -4.13
N VAL A 30 -10.37 5.17 -5.17
CA VAL A 30 -10.02 5.62 -6.52
C VAL A 30 -9.70 7.12 -6.52
N PHE A 31 -10.54 7.93 -5.88
CA PHE A 31 -10.32 9.37 -5.77
C PHE A 31 -9.00 9.68 -5.06
N LEU A 32 -8.72 9.03 -3.93
CA LEU A 32 -7.49 9.26 -3.20
C LEU A 32 -6.26 8.85 -4.01
N VAL A 33 -6.30 7.72 -4.71
CA VAL A 33 -5.16 7.32 -5.55
C VAL A 33 -4.96 8.31 -6.69
N LEU A 34 -6.03 8.80 -7.33
CA LEU A 34 -5.91 9.87 -8.33
C LEU A 34 -5.31 11.12 -7.73
N LEU A 35 -5.76 11.52 -6.53
CA LEU A 35 -5.27 12.71 -5.85
C LEU A 35 -3.80 12.55 -5.45
N LEU A 36 -3.40 11.38 -4.96
CA LEU A 36 -2.03 11.06 -4.58
C LEU A 36 -1.13 10.97 -5.81
N TYR A 37 -1.59 10.30 -6.88
CA TYR A 37 -0.89 10.25 -8.16
C TYR A 37 -0.69 11.66 -8.74
N ASN A 38 -1.73 12.48 -8.77
CA ASN A 38 -1.60 13.87 -9.21
C ASN A 38 -0.66 14.64 -8.28
N SER A 39 -0.81 14.56 -6.96
CA SER A 39 0.07 15.27 -6.02
C SER A 39 1.55 14.92 -6.21
N VAL A 40 1.84 13.69 -6.63
CA VAL A 40 3.20 13.21 -6.85
C VAL A 40 3.69 13.51 -8.27
N TRP A 41 2.81 13.50 -9.28
CA TRP A 41 3.16 13.71 -10.69
C TRP A 41 3.12 15.18 -11.12
N THR A 42 2.19 15.99 -10.60
CA THR A 42 2.01 17.40 -10.99
C THR A 42 2.92 18.34 -10.22
N THR A 43 3.36 17.99 -9.00
CA THR A 43 4.50 18.71 -8.44
C THR A 43 5.70 18.37 -9.30
N THR A 44 6.50 19.36 -9.69
CA THR A 44 7.67 19.25 -10.57
C THR A 44 8.77 18.27 -10.08
N LEU A 45 8.50 17.53 -9.01
CA LEU A 45 9.37 16.62 -8.28
C LEU A 45 9.41 15.20 -8.84
N GLY A 46 8.32 14.70 -9.45
CA GLY A 46 8.17 13.28 -9.80
C GLY A 46 8.21 12.33 -8.58
N PHE A 47 7.67 11.11 -8.69
CA PHE A 47 7.83 10.10 -7.63
C PHE A 47 9.23 9.50 -7.68
N HIS A 48 10.15 10.01 -6.84
CA HIS A 48 11.53 9.53 -6.81
C HIS A 48 11.98 9.10 -5.41
N PRO A 49 11.28 8.14 -4.77
CA PRO A 49 11.55 7.76 -3.39
C PRO A 49 13.01 7.31 -3.16
N PHE A 50 13.61 6.62 -4.12
CA PHE A 50 14.99 6.14 -4.00
C PHE A 50 15.99 7.29 -4.14
N SER A 51 15.81 8.19 -5.10
CA SER A 51 16.68 9.38 -5.23
C SER A 51 16.47 10.39 -4.10
N TRP A 52 15.32 10.39 -3.44
CA TRP A 52 15.09 11.22 -2.24
C TRP A 52 15.86 10.70 -1.02
N ILE A 53 15.90 9.37 -0.84
CA ILE A 53 16.57 8.73 0.30
C ILE A 53 18.08 8.58 0.04
N LEU A 54 18.47 8.28 -1.20
CA LEU A 54 19.84 8.00 -1.62
C LEU A 54 20.27 8.93 -2.77
N PRO A 55 20.33 10.25 -2.56
CA PRO A 55 20.56 11.22 -3.64
C PRO A 55 21.92 11.07 -4.34
N SER A 56 22.92 10.48 -3.69
CA SER A 56 24.26 10.30 -4.23
C SER A 56 24.53 8.89 -4.76
N ALA A 57 23.56 7.97 -4.68
CA ALA A 57 23.76 6.58 -5.09
C ALA A 57 23.69 6.45 -6.63
N PRO A 58 24.71 5.89 -7.29
CA PRO A 58 24.64 5.58 -8.71
C PRO A 58 23.47 4.62 -8.97
N GLY A 59 22.53 5.03 -9.82
CA GLY A 59 21.36 4.23 -10.20
C GLY A 59 20.09 4.47 -9.38
N ALA A 60 20.07 5.40 -8.42
CA ALA A 60 18.83 5.73 -7.69
C ALA A 60 17.68 6.14 -8.63
N TYR A 61 17.97 6.99 -9.63
CA TYR A 61 16.99 7.37 -10.66
C TYR A 61 16.52 6.20 -11.53
N PHE A 62 17.39 5.22 -11.79
CA PHE A 62 17.00 4.01 -12.52
C PHE A 62 16.01 3.18 -11.69
N LEU A 63 16.27 3.02 -10.39
CA LEU A 63 15.34 2.38 -9.47
C LEU A 63 14.01 3.14 -9.40
N ASP A 64 14.03 4.47 -9.37
CA ASP A 64 12.80 5.27 -9.39
C ASP A 64 12.01 5.07 -10.68
N ALA A 65 12.66 5.07 -11.85
CA ALA A 65 12.01 4.87 -13.13
C ALA A 65 11.39 3.46 -13.25
N PHE A 66 12.05 2.45 -12.70
CA PHE A 66 11.61 1.06 -12.76
C PHE A 66 10.59 0.70 -11.68
N LEU A 67 10.92 0.96 -10.42
CA LEU A 67 10.10 0.60 -9.25
C LEU A 67 9.02 1.63 -8.95
N GLY A 68 9.20 2.90 -9.32
CA GLY A 68 8.22 3.95 -9.07
C GLY A 68 6.82 3.60 -9.60
N PRO A 69 6.67 3.24 -10.89
CA PRO A 69 5.39 2.79 -11.44
C PRO A 69 4.81 1.56 -10.72
N ILE A 70 5.67 0.61 -10.33
CA ILE A 70 5.25 -0.61 -9.61
C ILE A 70 4.74 -0.26 -8.21
N ILE A 71 5.42 0.63 -7.49
CA ILE A 71 5.02 1.09 -6.15
C ILE A 71 3.68 1.82 -6.21
N VAL A 72 3.51 2.71 -7.20
CA VAL A 72 2.27 3.45 -7.43
C VAL A 72 1.12 2.50 -7.78
N PHE A 73 1.34 1.60 -8.73
CA PHE A 73 0.32 0.64 -9.15
C PHE A 73 -0.03 -0.36 -8.02
N GLY A 74 0.97 -0.87 -7.31
CA GLY A 74 0.76 -1.71 -6.13
C GLY A 74 -0.02 -0.96 -5.05
N GLY A 75 0.29 0.32 -4.84
CA GLY A 75 -0.48 1.20 -3.97
C GLY A 75 -1.95 1.32 -4.38
N PHE A 76 -2.24 1.46 -5.67
CA PHE A 76 -3.63 1.44 -6.17
C PHE A 76 -4.35 0.13 -5.85
N VAL A 77 -3.71 -1.01 -6.14
CA VAL A 77 -4.28 -2.34 -5.86
C VAL A 77 -4.53 -2.52 -4.37
N PHE A 78 -3.61 -2.07 -3.52
CA PHE A 78 -3.76 -2.16 -2.07
C PHE A 78 -4.85 -1.23 -1.52
N GLN A 79 -4.94 0.01 -1.99
CA GLN A 79 -6.06 0.92 -1.69
C GLN A 79 -7.40 0.28 -2.00
N TRP A 80 -7.53 -0.27 -3.21
CA TRP A 80 -8.74 -0.96 -3.63
C TRP A 80 -9.06 -2.18 -2.75
N THR A 81 -8.04 -2.95 -2.40
CA THR A 81 -8.16 -4.16 -1.56
C THR A 81 -8.58 -3.81 -0.14
N ILE A 82 -7.97 -2.80 0.46
CA ILE A 82 -8.30 -2.29 1.81
C ILE A 82 -9.74 -1.76 1.83
N ALA A 83 -10.13 -0.98 0.82
CA ALA A 83 -11.48 -0.45 0.67
C ALA A 83 -12.53 -1.56 0.46
N SER A 84 -12.14 -2.65 -0.21
CA SER A 84 -13.00 -3.81 -0.45
C SER A 84 -13.06 -4.79 0.72
N SER A 85 -12.14 -4.69 1.69
CA SER A 85 -12.12 -5.61 2.83
C SER A 85 -13.37 -5.43 3.70
N SER A 86 -14.03 -6.57 3.95
CA SER A 86 -15.19 -6.72 4.83
C SER A 86 -14.82 -7.23 6.22
N MET A 87 -13.62 -7.81 6.35
CA MET A 87 -13.13 -8.42 7.58
C MET A 87 -12.16 -7.48 8.30
N ALA A 88 -12.15 -7.57 9.63
CA ALA A 88 -11.09 -6.94 10.41
C ALA A 88 -9.76 -7.63 10.14
N VAL A 89 -8.70 -6.84 10.02
CA VAL A 89 -7.36 -7.32 9.69
C VAL A 89 -6.45 -7.02 10.86
N THR A 90 -5.83 -8.05 11.42
CA THR A 90 -4.84 -7.87 12.47
C THR A 90 -3.46 -7.71 11.82
N ILE A 91 -2.84 -6.58 12.11
CA ILE A 91 -1.50 -6.20 11.67
C ILE A 91 -0.58 -6.41 12.86
N ILE A 92 0.38 -7.33 12.74
CA ILE A 92 1.33 -7.65 13.81
C ILE A 92 2.73 -7.21 13.37
N TYR A 93 3.36 -6.36 14.18
CA TYR A 93 4.73 -5.89 14.02
C TYR A 93 5.51 -6.14 15.31
N GLY A 94 6.40 -7.15 15.28
CA GLY A 94 7.08 -7.62 16.50
C GLY A 94 6.06 -8.08 17.53
N ASP A 95 6.11 -7.49 18.73
CA ASP A 95 5.17 -7.77 19.83
C ASP A 95 3.92 -6.88 19.82
N ALA A 96 3.83 -5.92 18.89
CA ALA A 96 2.69 -5.01 18.78
C ALA A 96 1.67 -5.52 17.76
N GLY A 97 0.40 -5.62 18.18
CA GLY A 97 -0.72 -5.94 17.32
C GLY A 97 -1.70 -4.77 17.19
N PHE A 98 -1.98 -4.35 15.96
CA PHE A 98 -3.03 -3.39 15.65
C PHE A 98 -4.16 -4.09 14.89
N MET A 99 -5.41 -3.86 15.28
CA MET A 99 -6.57 -4.43 14.59
C MET A 99 -7.23 -3.35 13.73
N TYR A 100 -7.02 -3.42 12.42
CA TYR A 100 -7.70 -2.57 11.45
C TYR A 100 -9.15 -3.02 11.28
N ARG A 101 -10.12 -2.19 11.67
CA ARG A 101 -11.54 -2.45 11.47
C ARG A 101 -12.04 -1.67 10.27
N ARG A 102 -13.10 -2.19 9.66
CA ARG A 102 -13.80 -1.52 8.54
C ARG A 102 -14.16 -0.06 8.85
N GLN A 103 -14.64 0.20 10.07
CA GLN A 103 -15.08 1.52 10.51
C GLN A 103 -13.91 2.53 10.60
N ASP A 104 -12.68 2.03 10.72
CA ASP A 104 -11.49 2.87 10.82
C ASP A 104 -11.10 3.45 9.45
N TYR A 105 -11.60 2.89 8.34
CA TYR A 105 -11.25 3.32 6.98
C TYR A 105 -11.35 4.84 6.78
N TRP A 106 -12.43 5.46 7.26
CA TRP A 106 -12.64 6.89 7.12
C TRP A 106 -11.64 7.73 7.93
N HIS A 107 -11.16 7.21 9.06
CA HIS A 107 -10.11 7.86 9.85
C HIS A 107 -8.77 7.80 9.13
N PHE A 108 -8.43 6.66 8.55
CA PHE A 108 -7.21 6.51 7.73
C PHE A 108 -7.26 7.37 6.48
N LEU A 109 -8.39 7.38 5.77
CA LEU A 109 -8.62 8.25 4.61
C LEU A 109 -8.44 9.73 4.98
N GLY A 110 -9.01 10.15 6.11
CA GLY A 110 -8.85 11.51 6.63
C GLY A 110 -7.39 11.85 6.95
N ALA A 111 -6.65 10.92 7.56
CA ALA A 111 -5.23 11.08 7.84
C ALA A 111 -4.39 11.19 6.56
N GLU A 112 -4.68 10.37 5.54
CA GLU A 112 -4.01 10.43 4.23
C GLU A 112 -4.30 11.77 3.53
N LEU A 113 -5.56 12.20 3.48
CA LEU A 113 -5.94 13.51 2.92
C LEU A 113 -5.27 14.67 3.67
N GLY A 114 -5.19 14.59 5.01
CA GLY A 114 -4.46 15.56 5.81
C GLY A 114 -2.97 15.60 5.48
N GLY A 115 -2.33 14.43 5.30
CA GLY A 115 -0.95 14.33 4.86
C GLY A 115 -0.72 14.97 3.48
N ILE A 116 -1.61 14.72 2.53
CA ILE A 116 -1.51 15.34 1.20
C ILE A 116 -1.72 16.85 1.25
N ALA A 117 -2.65 17.34 2.08
CA ALA A 117 -2.82 18.77 2.30
C ALA A 117 -1.55 19.41 2.90
N LEU A 118 -0.90 18.74 3.86
CA LEU A 118 0.38 19.19 4.42
C LEU A 118 1.48 19.25 3.36
N VAL A 119 1.57 18.24 2.48
CA VAL A 119 2.49 18.25 1.33
C VAL A 119 2.26 19.47 0.46
N TRP A 120 1.00 19.77 0.15
CA TRP A 120 0.64 20.92 -0.68
C TRP A 120 0.98 22.26 -0.01
N MET A 121 0.73 22.38 1.30
CA MET A 121 1.07 23.57 2.08
C MET A 121 2.58 23.78 2.27
N ALA A 122 3.35 22.70 2.42
CA ALA A 122 4.79 22.76 2.61
C ALA A 122 5.56 23.18 1.35
N GLY A 123 4.92 23.08 0.18
CA GLY A 123 5.53 23.39 -1.11
C GLY A 123 6.50 22.31 -1.61
N GLU A 124 6.87 22.41 -2.88
CA GLU A 124 7.51 21.31 -3.62
C GLU A 124 8.89 20.90 -3.06
N GLN A 125 9.63 21.79 -2.44
CA GLN A 125 11.02 21.49 -2.06
C GLN A 125 11.20 21.02 -0.61
N ALA A 126 10.12 20.91 0.16
CA ALA A 126 10.23 20.56 1.57
C ALA A 126 10.60 19.06 1.73
N PRO A 127 11.68 18.71 2.43
CA PRO A 127 11.97 17.31 2.79
C PRO A 127 10.82 16.66 3.57
N VAL A 128 10.02 17.48 4.27
CA VAL A 128 8.79 17.08 4.95
C VAL A 128 7.78 16.47 3.98
N ALA A 129 7.57 17.07 2.80
CA ALA A 129 6.63 16.54 1.82
C ALA A 129 7.04 15.14 1.35
N ARG A 130 8.33 14.95 1.06
CA ARG A 130 8.89 13.65 0.64
C ARG A 130 8.70 12.59 1.72
N LEU A 131 8.98 12.96 2.98
CA LEU A 131 8.80 12.07 4.12
C LEU A 131 7.33 11.66 4.27
N VAL A 132 6.39 12.60 4.18
CA VAL A 132 4.96 12.32 4.28
C VAL A 132 4.50 11.37 3.17
N VAL A 133 4.89 11.62 1.93
CA VAL A 133 4.54 10.74 0.79
C VAL A 133 5.11 9.33 1.00
N VAL A 134 6.38 9.20 1.41
CA VAL A 134 7.00 7.90 1.69
C VAL A 134 6.27 7.18 2.82
N LEU A 135 5.88 7.88 3.89
CA LEU A 135 5.13 7.29 5.01
C LEU A 135 3.73 6.82 4.59
N ILE A 136 3.02 7.60 3.78
CA ILE A 136 1.71 7.20 3.25
C ILE A 136 1.86 5.91 2.42
N PHE A 137 2.78 5.87 1.46
CA PHE A 137 3.00 4.67 0.66
C PHE A 137 3.45 3.47 1.50
N ALA A 138 4.35 3.68 2.46
CA ALA A 138 4.85 2.60 3.33
C ALA A 138 3.72 2.02 4.20
N GLY A 139 2.87 2.86 4.78
CA GLY A 139 1.71 2.43 5.56
C GLY A 139 0.69 1.68 4.70
N LEU A 140 0.44 2.18 3.49
CA LEU A 140 -0.50 1.58 2.55
C LEU A 140 -0.03 0.22 2.03
N TRP A 141 1.26 0.11 1.71
CA TRP A 141 1.91 -1.16 1.35
C TRP A 141 1.89 -2.14 2.52
N THR A 142 2.19 -1.67 3.72
CA THR A 142 2.13 -2.45 4.96
C THR A 142 0.75 -3.05 5.17
N ILE A 143 -0.29 -2.22 5.22
CA ILE A 143 -1.66 -2.67 5.45
C ILE A 143 -2.11 -3.56 4.29
N GLY A 144 -1.91 -3.11 3.05
CA GLY A 144 -2.31 -3.83 1.84
C GLY A 144 -1.70 -5.21 1.74
N TRP A 145 -0.40 -5.33 2.05
CA TRP A 145 0.29 -6.62 2.11
C TRP A 145 -0.35 -7.53 3.16
N GLN A 146 -0.65 -7.04 4.37
CA GLN A 146 -1.27 -7.87 5.40
C GLN A 146 -2.67 -8.35 5.02
N VAL A 147 -3.46 -7.52 4.34
CA VAL A 147 -4.81 -7.88 3.86
C VAL A 147 -4.75 -8.90 2.70
N THR A 148 -3.65 -8.93 1.96
CA THR A 148 -3.50 -9.78 0.78
C THR A 148 -3.52 -11.28 1.15
N PRO A 149 -4.26 -12.14 0.43
CA PRO A 149 -4.29 -13.58 0.69
C PRO A 149 -2.91 -14.24 0.57
N GLU A 150 -2.63 -15.22 1.44
CA GLU A 150 -1.33 -15.92 1.46
C GLU A 150 -1.02 -16.66 0.15
N GLY A 151 -2.03 -17.17 -0.56
CA GLY A 151 -1.84 -17.79 -1.88
C GLY A 151 -1.17 -16.83 -2.86
N PHE A 152 -1.69 -15.61 -2.99
CA PHE A 152 -1.11 -14.58 -3.85
C PHE A 152 0.29 -14.15 -3.40
N LYS A 153 0.52 -14.03 -2.08
CA LYS A 153 1.86 -13.75 -1.53
C LYS A 153 2.85 -14.85 -1.90
N SER A 154 2.45 -16.11 -1.84
CA SER A 154 3.31 -17.24 -2.21
C SER A 154 3.65 -17.22 -3.69
N GLU A 155 2.68 -16.95 -4.57
CA GLU A 155 2.89 -16.81 -6.01
C GLU A 155 3.87 -15.67 -6.32
N LEU A 156 3.70 -14.50 -5.69
CA LEU A 156 4.62 -13.37 -5.85
C LEU A 156 6.03 -13.71 -5.37
N LYS A 157 6.17 -14.44 -4.26
CA LYS A 157 7.49 -14.90 -3.77
C LYS A 157 8.14 -15.84 -4.77
N GLU A 158 7.40 -16.76 -5.37
CA GLU A 158 7.93 -17.68 -6.38
C GLU A 158 8.34 -16.94 -7.67
N LEU A 159 7.53 -15.97 -8.13
CA LEU A 159 7.90 -15.11 -9.27
C LEU A 159 9.16 -14.29 -8.99
N ALA A 160 9.27 -13.70 -7.80
CA ALA A 160 10.45 -12.93 -7.40
C ALA A 160 11.71 -13.80 -7.35
N LYS A 161 11.62 -15.03 -6.82
CA LYS A 161 12.72 -16.00 -6.85
C LYS A 161 13.13 -16.33 -8.29
N GLY A 162 12.15 -16.61 -9.16
CA GLY A 162 12.40 -16.93 -10.56
C GLY A 162 13.13 -15.83 -11.30
N PHE A 163 12.70 -14.57 -11.13
CA PHE A 163 13.37 -13.40 -11.70
C PHE A 163 14.82 -13.28 -11.21
N LEU A 164 15.05 -13.44 -9.91
CA LEU A 164 16.38 -13.35 -9.30
C LEU A 164 17.33 -14.43 -9.83
N ILE A 165 16.83 -15.66 -10.04
CA ILE A 165 17.60 -16.75 -10.63
C ILE A 165 18.01 -16.43 -12.07
N ILE A 166 17.10 -15.89 -12.87
CA ILE A 166 17.37 -15.51 -14.27
C ILE A 166 18.48 -14.44 -14.32
N GLU A 167 18.38 -13.41 -13.48
CA GLU A 167 19.36 -12.33 -13.42
C GLU A 167 20.73 -12.83 -12.96
N LEU A 168 20.75 -13.70 -11.94
CA LEU A 168 21.99 -14.31 -11.45
C LEU A 168 22.66 -15.19 -12.54
N PHE A 169 21.87 -15.89 -13.34
CA PHE A 169 22.38 -16.65 -14.49
C PHE A 169 22.90 -15.73 -15.60
N HIS A 170 22.22 -14.60 -15.84
CA HIS A 170 22.65 -13.60 -16.81
C HIS A 170 24.01 -13.00 -16.42
N GLN A 171 24.16 -12.60 -15.15
CA GLN A 171 25.44 -12.11 -14.63
C GLN A 171 26.54 -13.17 -14.69
N ALA A 172 26.26 -14.42 -14.31
CA ALA A 172 27.24 -15.51 -14.38
C ALA A 172 27.77 -15.76 -15.80
N ARG A 173 26.93 -15.60 -16.84
CA ARG A 173 27.37 -15.69 -18.25
C ARG A 173 28.24 -14.51 -18.69
N SER A 174 28.02 -13.33 -18.12
CA SER A 174 28.76 -12.11 -18.48
C SER A 174 30.17 -12.05 -17.88
N MET A 175 30.50 -12.92 -16.91
CA MET A 175 31.83 -12.91 -16.30
C MET A 175 32.88 -13.45 -17.29
N PRO A 176 33.94 -12.67 -17.57
CA PRO A 176 35.03 -13.14 -18.42
C PRO A 176 35.70 -14.34 -17.73
N ARG A 177 35.81 -15.47 -18.45
CA ARG A 177 36.57 -16.64 -17.98
C ARG A 177 38.01 -16.19 -17.75
N ARG A 178 38.41 -16.07 -16.48
CA ARG A 178 39.81 -15.90 -16.11
C ARG A 178 40.56 -17.10 -16.69
N ARG A 179 41.38 -16.85 -17.71
CA ARG A 179 42.34 -17.81 -18.25
C ARG A 179 43.60 -17.79 -17.40
#